data_AF-A0A3M6VV47-F1
#
_entry.id   AF-A0A3M6VV47-F1
#
_cell.length_a   1.000
_cell.length_b   1.000
_cell.length_c   1.000
_cell.angle_alpha   90.00
_cell.angle_beta   90.00
_cell.angle_gamma   90.00
#
_symmetry.space_group_name_H-M   'P 1'
#
loop_
_entity.id
_entity.type
_entity.pdbx_description
1 polymer ?
#
loop_
_entity_poly.entity_id
_entity_poly.type
_entity_poly.pdbx_seq_one_letter_code
_entity_poly.pdbx_strand_id
1 'polypeptide(L)'
;MLHDDRIRNLVQAKSLKLYTYPANHRVFKVLIAAEFNGIDIELPEFDFAKDAESTELKAKSPTGKVPFLETEEGTIFTSGAIARYVARLRQDTGLYGKTFFESGQVDSWIDFSAQELEVPLEVWVHPILVASKSNPAALAKAKVDVKNALQTLENHLHLRTYLVGEQITLADIVVASTLIYPFKFVLDKEFRKPYSAVTRWFSTLVNQPEFQAVVGDVPLIDVAMTAEGDDSAKKTKKAAPKKEKAAPKEEAPKPKKVEHPLAVLNREKPSSLNLDAWKVQYSNTKNLADAMTWFWEHLDTEGYSLWFCDYNYNNENTKMFMTCNAVGGFLQRSEAMRKYAFGVMDVCGAEGSEIIITGCWLFRGDSAQHMVEANPDAEYYTWKKAELNDETKARVAAYWCNEDELEGKPIADSKVFK
;
A
#
# COMPACT_ATOMS: atom_id res chain seq x y z
N MET A 1 -17.40 33.56 -24.04
CA MET A 1 -18.77 32.99 -24.14
C MET A 1 -19.13 32.69 -25.59
N LEU A 2 -19.46 33.65 -26.46
CA LEU A 2 -19.95 33.37 -27.84
C LEU A 2 -19.05 32.56 -28.80
N HIS A 3 -17.74 32.47 -28.54
CA HIS A 3 -16.80 31.65 -29.32
C HIS A 3 -16.72 30.21 -28.79
N ASP A 4 -16.77 30.05 -27.47
CA ASP A 4 -16.74 28.77 -26.76
C ASP A 4 -18.04 27.99 -27.00
N ASP A 5 -19.19 28.68 -26.97
CA ASP A 5 -20.50 28.08 -27.26
C ASP A 5 -20.59 27.57 -28.72
N ARG A 6 -19.92 28.25 -29.67
CA ARG A 6 -19.91 27.82 -31.08
C ARG A 6 -19.05 26.59 -31.32
N ILE A 7 -17.89 26.50 -30.67
CA ILE A 7 -17.02 25.32 -30.74
C ILE A 7 -17.69 24.13 -30.03
N ARG A 8 -18.31 24.38 -28.87
CA ARG A 8 -19.10 23.37 -28.15
C ARG A 8 -20.22 22.80 -29.02
N ASN A 9 -20.98 23.64 -29.71
CA ASN A 9 -22.06 23.23 -30.61
C ASN A 9 -21.56 22.45 -31.86
N LEU A 10 -20.38 22.76 -32.39
CA LEU A 10 -19.79 22.04 -33.53
C LEU A 10 -19.28 20.64 -33.15
N VAL A 11 -18.76 20.48 -31.93
CA VAL A 11 -18.30 19.17 -31.41
C VAL A 11 -19.48 18.32 -30.94
N GLN A 12 -20.52 18.92 -30.34
CA GLN A 12 -21.78 18.25 -29.98
C GLN A 12 -22.56 17.72 -31.18
N ALA A 13 -22.36 18.27 -32.39
CA ALA A 13 -23.07 17.84 -33.58
C ALA A 13 -22.64 16.45 -34.08
N LYS A 14 -21.49 15.91 -33.63
CA LYS A 14 -21.02 14.57 -34.01
C LYS A 14 -21.54 13.52 -33.02
N SER A 15 -22.35 12.57 -33.49
CA SER A 15 -22.84 11.47 -32.66
C SER A 15 -21.70 10.54 -32.25
N LEU A 16 -21.28 10.60 -30.99
CA LEU A 16 -20.28 9.71 -30.40
C LEU A 16 -20.95 8.64 -29.54
N LYS A 17 -20.78 7.36 -29.90
CA LYS A 17 -21.34 6.23 -29.14
C LYS A 17 -20.23 5.33 -28.63
N LEU A 18 -20.07 5.27 -27.31
CA LEU A 18 -19.07 4.43 -26.67
C LEU A 18 -19.71 3.12 -26.22
N TYR A 19 -19.43 2.05 -26.96
CA TYR A 19 -19.92 0.72 -26.61
C TYR A 19 -19.02 0.13 -25.54
N THR A 20 -19.61 -0.19 -24.39
CA THR A 20 -18.94 -0.78 -23.24
C THR A 20 -19.94 -1.49 -22.36
N TYR A 21 -19.45 -2.42 -21.54
CA TYR A 21 -20.26 -2.99 -20.48
C TYR A 21 -20.26 -2.14 -19.20
N PRO A 22 -21.28 -2.30 -18.31
CA PRO A 22 -21.36 -1.57 -17.04
C PRO A 22 -20.14 -1.77 -16.13
N ALA A 23 -19.69 -0.70 -15.45
CA ALA A 23 -18.55 -0.72 -14.51
C ALA A 23 -17.18 -1.12 -15.11
N ASN A 24 -17.03 -1.03 -16.43
CA ASN A 24 -15.75 -1.21 -17.10
C ASN A 24 -14.77 -0.07 -16.76
N HIS A 25 -13.78 -0.32 -15.92
CA HIS A 25 -12.79 0.69 -15.54
C HIS A 25 -11.98 1.25 -16.71
N ARG A 26 -11.87 0.50 -17.82
CA ARG A 26 -11.11 0.91 -19.00
C ARG A 26 -11.71 2.14 -19.68
N VAL A 27 -13.00 2.42 -19.48
CA VAL A 27 -13.66 3.59 -20.07
C VAL A 27 -13.56 4.85 -19.22
N PHE A 28 -13.13 4.78 -17.96
CA PHE A 28 -12.99 5.97 -17.09
C PHE A 28 -12.12 7.04 -17.76
N LYS A 29 -10.98 6.65 -18.33
CA LYS A 29 -10.09 7.58 -19.05
C LYS A 29 -10.74 8.30 -20.24
N VAL A 30 -11.71 7.65 -20.89
CA VAL A 30 -12.43 8.22 -22.04
C VAL A 30 -13.47 9.22 -21.56
N LEU A 31 -14.29 8.79 -20.59
CA LEU A 31 -15.38 9.60 -20.06
C LEU A 31 -14.86 10.81 -19.30
N ILE A 32 -13.80 10.67 -18.49
CA ILE A 32 -13.18 11.80 -17.78
C ILE A 32 -12.60 12.79 -18.79
N ALA A 33 -11.92 12.32 -19.84
CA ALA A 33 -11.44 13.20 -20.91
C ALA A 33 -12.58 13.92 -21.64
N ALA A 34 -13.74 13.27 -21.78
CA ALA A 34 -14.93 13.88 -22.36
C ALA A 34 -15.49 14.99 -21.46
N GLU A 35 -15.57 14.76 -20.14
CA GLU A 35 -15.96 15.78 -19.16
C GLU A 35 -15.04 17.01 -19.21
N PHE A 36 -13.72 16.83 -19.18
CA PHE A 36 -12.75 17.93 -19.29
C PHE A 36 -12.87 18.73 -20.60
N ASN A 37 -13.32 18.08 -21.68
CA ASN A 37 -13.52 18.72 -22.97
C ASN A 37 -14.98 19.19 -23.20
N GLY A 38 -15.89 18.94 -22.26
CA GLY A 38 -17.32 19.23 -22.40
C GLY A 38 -17.96 18.51 -23.60
N ILE A 39 -17.55 17.27 -23.86
CA ILE A 39 -18.01 16.43 -24.97
C ILE A 39 -19.00 15.40 -24.44
N ASP A 40 -20.20 15.37 -25.04
CA ASP A 40 -21.19 14.35 -24.73
C ASP A 40 -20.88 13.05 -25.49
N ILE A 41 -20.89 11.94 -24.77
CA ILE A 41 -20.71 10.59 -25.32
C ILE A 41 -21.92 9.75 -24.92
N GLU A 42 -22.67 9.26 -25.91
CA GLU A 42 -23.76 8.32 -25.68
C GLU A 42 -23.17 6.96 -25.25
N LEU A 43 -23.76 6.36 -24.23
CA LEU A 43 -23.44 5.03 -23.75
C LEU A 43 -24.63 4.10 -24.05
N PRO A 44 -24.64 3.42 -25.21
CA PRO A 44 -25.66 2.43 -25.51
C PRO A 44 -25.72 1.35 -24.42
N GLU A 45 -26.93 0.87 -24.12
CA GLU A 45 -27.13 -0.25 -23.19
C GLU A 45 -26.40 -1.49 -23.72
N PHE A 46 -25.72 -2.20 -22.82
CA PHE A 46 -24.96 -3.40 -23.15
C PHE A 46 -25.38 -4.55 -22.24
N ASP A 47 -26.05 -5.54 -22.82
CA ASP A 47 -26.47 -6.77 -22.16
C ASP A 47 -25.42 -7.85 -22.40
N PHE A 48 -24.62 -8.16 -21.38
CA PHE A 48 -23.58 -9.19 -21.46
C PHE A 48 -24.06 -10.54 -22.01
N ALA A 49 -25.30 -10.97 -21.71
CA ALA A 49 -25.80 -12.26 -22.15
C ALA A 49 -26.13 -12.29 -23.66
N LYS A 50 -26.46 -11.14 -24.24
CA LYS A 50 -26.83 -11.00 -25.65
C LYS A 50 -25.68 -10.49 -26.50
N ASP A 51 -24.98 -9.47 -26.01
CA ASP A 51 -24.08 -8.64 -26.79
C ASP A 51 -22.65 -9.17 -26.81
N ALA A 52 -22.22 -9.88 -25.76
CA ALA A 52 -20.85 -10.42 -25.69
C ALA A 52 -20.56 -11.44 -26.80
N GLU A 53 -21.58 -12.14 -27.29
CA GLU A 53 -21.48 -13.12 -28.38
C GLU A 53 -22.08 -12.62 -29.70
N SER A 54 -22.59 -11.39 -29.75
CA SER A 54 -23.18 -10.80 -30.95
C SER A 54 -22.15 -10.68 -32.08
N THR A 55 -22.39 -11.38 -33.19
CA THR A 55 -21.55 -11.30 -34.40
C THR A 55 -21.56 -9.91 -35.00
N GLU A 56 -22.69 -9.20 -34.92
CA GLU A 56 -22.84 -7.83 -35.39
C GLU A 56 -21.94 -6.87 -34.60
N LEU A 57 -21.98 -6.93 -33.26
CA LEU A 57 -21.14 -6.07 -32.42
C LEU A 57 -19.66 -6.44 -32.54
N LYS A 58 -19.34 -7.73 -32.63
CA LYS A 58 -17.96 -8.19 -32.87
C LYS A 58 -17.42 -7.69 -34.21
N ALA A 59 -18.25 -7.60 -35.24
CA ALA A 59 -17.85 -7.08 -36.56
C ALA A 59 -17.55 -5.58 -36.56
N LYS A 60 -18.10 -4.81 -35.61
CA LYS A 60 -17.83 -3.36 -35.49
C LYS A 60 -16.42 -3.04 -34.98
N SER A 61 -15.74 -3.96 -34.29
CA SER A 61 -14.38 -3.74 -33.78
C SER A 61 -13.43 -4.77 -34.39
N PRO A 62 -12.28 -4.38 -34.95
CA PRO A 62 -11.29 -5.34 -35.45
C PRO A 62 -10.82 -6.36 -34.42
N THR A 63 -10.94 -6.03 -33.12
CA THR A 63 -10.59 -6.93 -32.01
C THR A 63 -11.75 -7.81 -31.55
N GLY A 64 -12.98 -7.55 -32.03
CA GLY A 64 -14.21 -8.17 -31.52
C GLY A 64 -14.49 -7.86 -30.05
N LYS A 65 -13.87 -6.80 -29.49
CA LYS A 65 -13.93 -6.45 -28.07
C LYS A 65 -14.39 -5.01 -27.87
N VAL A 66 -15.02 -4.79 -26.72
CA VAL A 66 -15.29 -3.47 -26.13
C VAL A 66 -14.16 -3.09 -25.15
N PRO A 67 -13.86 -1.78 -24.96
CA PRO A 67 -14.57 -0.65 -25.53
C PRO A 67 -14.15 -0.31 -26.96
N PHE A 68 -15.12 0.16 -27.74
CA PHE A 68 -14.90 0.86 -29.01
C PHE A 68 -15.84 2.07 -29.10
N LEU A 69 -15.36 3.12 -29.76
CA LEU A 69 -16.10 4.34 -30.03
C LEU A 69 -16.58 4.30 -31.49
N GLU A 70 -17.89 4.36 -31.69
CA GLU A 70 -18.48 4.58 -33.01
C GLU A 70 -18.59 6.08 -33.26
N THR A 71 -18.06 6.49 -34.41
CA THR A 71 -18.09 7.86 -34.92
C THR A 71 -18.69 7.85 -36.32
N GLU A 72 -19.00 9.02 -36.87
CA GLU A 72 -19.46 9.16 -38.26
C GLU A 72 -18.44 8.64 -39.29
N GLU A 73 -17.15 8.65 -38.96
CA GLU A 73 -16.05 8.23 -39.82
C GLU A 73 -15.72 6.73 -39.68
N GLY A 74 -16.38 6.04 -38.73
CA GLY A 74 -16.13 4.65 -38.40
C GLY A 74 -15.73 4.46 -36.93
N THR A 75 -15.14 3.30 -36.64
CA THR A 75 -14.90 2.84 -35.27
C THR A 75 -13.45 3.02 -34.83
N ILE A 76 -13.26 3.50 -33.60
CA ILE A 76 -11.96 3.56 -32.93
C ILE A 76 -11.98 2.56 -31.78
N PHE A 77 -10.99 1.66 -31.71
CA PHE A 77 -10.91 0.63 -30.69
C PHE A 77 -9.66 0.80 -29.82
N THR A 78 -9.66 0.15 -28.65
CA THR A 78 -8.72 0.35 -27.53
C THR A 78 -8.98 1.64 -26.75
N SER A 79 -9.10 1.54 -25.43
CA SER A 79 -9.46 2.69 -24.59
C SER A 79 -8.43 3.82 -24.64
N GLY A 80 -7.13 3.51 -24.79
CA GLY A 80 -6.09 4.51 -24.94
C GLY A 80 -6.23 5.32 -26.24
N ALA A 81 -6.50 4.68 -27.38
CA ALA A 81 -6.71 5.38 -28.65
C ALA A 81 -7.99 6.22 -28.64
N ILE A 82 -9.07 5.69 -28.06
CA ILE A 82 -10.34 6.42 -27.89
C ILE A 82 -10.13 7.66 -27.03
N ALA A 83 -9.43 7.55 -25.90
CA ALA A 83 -9.15 8.69 -25.01
C ALA A 83 -8.31 9.77 -25.71
N ARG A 84 -7.32 9.38 -26.53
CA ARG A 84 -6.55 10.32 -27.38
C ARG A 84 -7.44 11.03 -28.38
N TYR A 85 -8.35 10.31 -29.04
CA TYR A 85 -9.29 10.90 -29.99
C TYR A 85 -10.17 11.94 -29.30
N VAL A 86 -10.80 11.59 -28.19
CA VAL A 86 -11.66 12.50 -27.40
C VAL A 86 -10.89 13.73 -26.92
N ALA A 87 -9.66 13.55 -26.41
CA ALA A 87 -8.83 14.67 -25.96
C ALA A 87 -8.48 15.64 -27.10
N ARG A 88 -8.25 15.13 -28.31
CA ARG A 88 -7.86 15.92 -29.49
C ARG A 88 -9.04 16.64 -30.16
N LEU A 89 -10.29 16.29 -29.85
CA LEU A 89 -11.47 16.99 -30.40
C LEU A 89 -11.56 18.46 -29.96
N ARG A 90 -10.96 18.81 -28.81
CA ARG A 90 -10.85 20.19 -28.31
C ARG A 90 -9.38 20.56 -28.07
N GLN A 91 -8.71 21.03 -29.13
CA GLN A 91 -7.30 21.45 -29.01
C GLN A 91 -7.12 22.67 -28.10
N ASP A 92 -8.17 23.49 -27.96
CA ASP A 92 -8.18 24.72 -27.16
C ASP A 92 -8.09 24.47 -25.65
N THR A 93 -8.47 23.29 -25.16
CA THR A 93 -8.35 22.92 -23.73
C THR A 93 -6.92 22.57 -23.34
N GLY A 94 -6.06 22.24 -24.33
CA GLY A 94 -4.70 21.78 -24.09
C GLY A 94 -4.62 20.41 -23.41
N LEU A 95 -5.73 19.64 -23.39
CA LEU A 95 -5.78 18.34 -22.71
C LEU A 95 -4.77 17.33 -23.30
N TYR A 96 -4.41 17.49 -24.57
CA TYR A 96 -3.42 16.66 -25.25
C TYR A 96 -2.03 17.33 -25.37
N GLY A 97 -1.74 18.30 -24.50
CA GLY A 97 -0.54 19.15 -24.56
C GLY A 97 -0.73 20.35 -25.48
N LYS A 98 -0.03 21.45 -25.16
CA LYS A 98 -0.07 22.72 -25.91
C LYS A 98 0.98 22.80 -27.02
N THR A 99 1.97 21.92 -26.97
CA THR A 99 3.05 21.86 -27.95
C THR A 99 3.24 20.43 -28.43
N PHE A 100 3.86 20.26 -29.60
CA PHE A 100 4.20 18.94 -30.12
C PHE A 100 5.07 18.13 -29.14
N PHE A 101 5.96 18.81 -28.42
CA PHE A 101 6.78 18.20 -27.38
C PHE A 101 5.91 17.69 -26.21
N GLU A 102 5.00 18.51 -25.70
CA GLU A 102 4.09 18.10 -24.62
C GLU A 102 3.16 16.96 -25.07
N SER A 103 2.66 16.96 -26.31
CA SER A 103 1.89 15.82 -26.84
C SER A 103 2.70 14.52 -26.86
N GLY A 104 3.99 14.58 -27.19
CA GLY A 104 4.89 13.42 -27.09
C GLY A 104 5.12 12.95 -25.64
N GLN A 105 5.21 13.88 -24.69
CA GLN A 105 5.27 13.51 -23.26
C GLN A 105 3.96 12.89 -22.78
N VAL A 106 2.81 13.40 -23.24
CA VAL A 106 1.50 12.81 -22.97
C VAL A 106 1.46 11.37 -23.48
N ASP A 107 1.89 11.14 -24.72
CA ASP A 107 1.96 9.80 -25.29
C ASP A 107 2.88 8.86 -24.50
N SER A 108 4.01 9.37 -24.02
CA SER A 108 4.94 8.60 -23.20
C SER A 108 4.27 8.07 -21.92
N TRP A 109 3.50 8.91 -21.22
CA TRP A 109 2.79 8.49 -20.00
C TRP A 109 1.61 7.57 -20.27
N ILE A 110 0.91 7.74 -21.40
CA ILE A 110 -0.17 6.85 -21.78
C ILE A 110 0.37 5.45 -22.09
N ASP A 111 1.48 5.37 -22.81
CA ASP A 111 2.11 4.09 -23.16
C ASP A 111 2.75 3.44 -21.93
N PHE A 112 3.37 4.24 -21.05
CA PHE A 112 3.80 3.79 -19.72
C PHE A 112 2.65 3.19 -18.92
N SER A 113 1.49 3.86 -18.85
CA SER A 113 0.30 3.30 -18.18
C SER A 113 -0.10 1.96 -18.79
N ALA A 114 -0.14 1.85 -20.12
CA ALA A 114 -0.56 0.64 -20.79
C ALA A 114 0.39 -0.54 -20.55
N GLN A 115 1.71 -0.30 -20.54
CA GLN A 115 2.72 -1.36 -20.51
C GLN A 115 3.17 -1.71 -19.08
N GLU A 116 3.42 -0.70 -18.25
CA GLU A 116 4.07 -0.86 -16.95
C GLU A 116 3.09 -0.88 -15.78
N LEU A 117 1.86 -0.37 -15.98
CA LEU A 117 0.90 -0.17 -14.89
C LEU A 117 -0.37 -1.03 -15.07
N GLU A 118 -1.07 -0.91 -16.20
CA GLU A 118 -2.34 -1.59 -16.44
C GLU A 118 -2.21 -3.12 -16.43
N VAL A 119 -1.19 -3.67 -17.07
CA VAL A 119 -0.99 -5.12 -17.15
C VAL A 119 -0.80 -5.74 -15.76
N PRO A 120 0.17 -5.30 -14.93
CA PRO A 120 0.35 -5.91 -13.61
C PRO A 120 -0.80 -5.55 -12.64
N LEU A 121 -1.43 -4.38 -12.76
CA LEU A 121 -2.61 -4.08 -11.95
C LEU A 121 -3.82 -4.94 -12.30
N GLU A 122 -4.03 -5.27 -13.57
CA GLU A 122 -5.10 -6.19 -13.97
C GLU A 122 -4.86 -7.58 -13.34
N VAL A 123 -3.62 -8.08 -13.33
CA VAL A 123 -3.28 -9.36 -12.66
C VAL A 123 -3.60 -9.32 -11.16
N TRP A 124 -3.40 -8.16 -10.51
CA TRP A 124 -3.65 -8.01 -9.07
C TRP A 124 -5.14 -7.79 -8.75
N VAL A 125 -5.81 -6.88 -9.44
CA VAL A 125 -7.15 -6.39 -9.10
C VAL A 125 -8.25 -7.21 -9.75
N HIS A 126 -8.07 -7.71 -10.99
CA HIS A 126 -9.12 -8.42 -11.72
C HIS A 126 -9.68 -9.64 -10.95
N PRO A 127 -8.85 -10.51 -10.31
CA PRO A 127 -9.38 -11.62 -9.52
C PRO A 127 -10.29 -11.21 -8.37
N ILE A 128 -10.11 -10.00 -7.82
CA ILE A 128 -10.96 -9.43 -6.77
C ILE A 128 -12.31 -8.99 -7.36
N LEU A 129 -12.29 -8.34 -8.54
CA LEU A 129 -13.50 -7.81 -9.19
C LEU A 129 -14.45 -8.90 -9.68
N VAL A 130 -13.90 -9.98 -10.27
CA VAL A 130 -14.70 -11.09 -10.81
C VAL A 130 -14.82 -12.27 -9.84
N ALA A 131 -14.35 -12.09 -8.60
CA ALA A 131 -14.31 -13.13 -7.56
C ALA A 131 -13.69 -14.46 -8.06
N SER A 132 -12.63 -14.37 -8.86
CA SER A 132 -11.92 -15.54 -9.39
C SER A 132 -10.66 -15.85 -8.60
N LYS A 133 -10.02 -16.99 -8.91
CA LYS A 133 -8.78 -17.39 -8.25
C LYS A 133 -7.59 -16.64 -8.84
N SER A 134 -6.77 -16.03 -7.99
CA SER A 134 -5.50 -15.45 -8.41
C SER A 134 -4.43 -16.53 -8.58
N ASN A 135 -3.42 -16.25 -9.43
CA ASN A 135 -2.23 -17.05 -9.55
C ASN A 135 -1.14 -16.45 -8.64
N PRO A 136 -0.68 -17.14 -7.58
CA PRO A 136 0.27 -16.59 -6.60
C PRO A 136 1.59 -16.08 -7.21
N ALA A 137 2.15 -16.80 -8.18
CA ALA A 137 3.42 -16.43 -8.81
C ALA A 137 3.26 -15.18 -9.70
N ALA A 138 2.19 -15.14 -10.49
CA ALA A 138 1.86 -13.97 -11.31
C ALA A 138 1.54 -12.75 -10.44
N LEU A 139 0.82 -12.96 -9.33
CA LEU A 139 0.47 -11.91 -8.38
C LEU A 139 1.70 -11.34 -7.66
N ALA A 140 2.64 -12.19 -7.24
CA ALA A 140 3.88 -11.74 -6.62
C ALA A 140 4.71 -10.89 -7.58
N LYS A 141 4.85 -11.31 -8.84
CA LYS A 141 5.52 -10.54 -9.89
C LYS A 141 4.80 -9.22 -10.16
N ALA A 142 3.47 -9.26 -10.31
CA ALA A 142 2.65 -8.07 -10.52
C ALA A 142 2.82 -7.04 -9.40
N LYS A 143 2.85 -7.46 -8.13
CA LYS A 143 3.10 -6.55 -6.99
C LYS A 143 4.49 -5.88 -7.07
N VAL A 144 5.51 -6.58 -7.55
CA VAL A 144 6.85 -5.99 -7.78
C VAL A 144 6.81 -4.97 -8.91
N ASP A 145 6.15 -5.31 -10.02
CA ASP A 145 6.07 -4.42 -11.19
C ASP A 145 5.29 -3.15 -10.88
N VAL A 146 4.18 -3.27 -10.14
CA VAL A 146 3.41 -2.12 -9.64
C VAL A 146 4.26 -1.23 -8.73
N LYS A 147 5.08 -1.81 -7.84
CA LYS A 147 6.00 -1.01 -7.01
C LYS A 147 7.01 -0.23 -7.87
N ASN A 148 7.60 -0.87 -8.87
CA ASN A 148 8.54 -0.21 -9.78
C ASN A 148 7.87 0.93 -10.56
N ALA A 149 6.67 0.69 -11.10
CA ALA A 149 5.92 1.70 -11.83
C ALA A 149 5.51 2.88 -10.94
N LEU A 150 5.06 2.61 -9.71
CA LEU A 150 4.73 3.66 -8.74
C LEU A 150 5.96 4.42 -8.26
N GLN A 151 7.13 3.78 -8.16
CA GLN A 151 8.38 4.49 -7.84
C GLN A 151 8.79 5.45 -8.96
N THR A 152 8.62 5.05 -10.22
CA THR A 152 8.85 5.93 -11.37
C THR A 152 7.93 7.16 -11.31
N LEU A 153 6.64 6.96 -11.00
CA LEU A 153 5.68 8.05 -10.81
C LEU A 153 6.04 8.93 -9.62
N GLU A 154 6.41 8.34 -8.47
CA GLU A 154 6.80 9.08 -7.25
C GLU A 154 7.99 10.00 -7.54
N ASN A 155 9.04 9.48 -8.19
CA ASN A 155 10.22 10.26 -8.54
C ASN A 155 9.88 11.41 -9.50
N HIS A 156 9.01 11.16 -10.48
CA HIS A 156 8.60 12.20 -11.43
C HIS A 156 7.73 13.28 -10.78
N LEU A 157 6.80 12.88 -9.91
CA LEU A 157 5.84 13.76 -9.25
C LEU A 157 6.40 14.48 -8.03
N HIS A 158 7.58 14.09 -7.53
CA HIS A 158 8.19 14.69 -6.34
C HIS A 158 8.29 16.23 -6.43
N LEU A 159 8.63 16.74 -7.62
CA LEU A 159 8.76 18.18 -7.89
C LEU A 159 7.71 18.72 -8.87
N ARG A 160 6.65 17.95 -9.16
CA ARG A 160 5.63 18.32 -10.16
C ARG A 160 4.22 18.16 -9.61
N THR A 161 3.34 19.08 -10.00
CA THR A 161 1.92 18.98 -9.66
C THR A 161 1.21 17.97 -10.54
N TYR A 162 1.54 17.95 -11.84
CA TYR A 162 0.95 17.08 -12.87
C TYR A 162 2.04 16.36 -13.66
N LEU A 163 1.66 15.36 -14.46
CA LEU A 163 2.61 14.55 -15.22
C LEU A 163 3.27 15.31 -16.37
N VAL A 164 2.52 16.21 -17.02
CA VAL A 164 3.00 16.99 -18.17
C VAL A 164 2.59 18.46 -18.02
N GLY A 165 3.57 19.37 -18.10
CA GLY A 165 3.33 20.79 -17.92
C GLY A 165 2.78 21.15 -16.53
N GLU A 166 2.02 22.24 -16.47
CA GLU A 166 1.48 22.81 -15.22
C GLU A 166 -0.06 22.76 -15.16
N GLN A 167 -0.68 21.84 -15.91
CA GLN A 167 -2.13 21.61 -15.88
C GLN A 167 -2.45 20.12 -16.05
N ILE A 168 -3.68 19.72 -15.73
CA ILE A 168 -4.17 18.37 -16.01
C ILE A 168 -4.14 18.13 -17.52
N THR A 169 -3.52 17.02 -17.92
CA THR A 169 -3.50 16.54 -19.29
C THR A 169 -4.09 15.13 -19.36
N LEU A 170 -4.21 14.59 -20.58
CA LEU A 170 -4.62 13.22 -20.80
C LEU A 170 -3.66 12.22 -20.14
N ALA A 171 -2.38 12.58 -19.94
CA ALA A 171 -1.45 11.76 -19.18
C ALA A 171 -1.96 11.53 -17.76
N ASP A 172 -2.36 12.61 -17.09
CA ASP A 172 -2.89 12.56 -15.73
C ASP A 172 -4.17 11.73 -15.67
N ILE A 173 -5.11 11.99 -16.59
CA ILE A 173 -6.38 11.27 -16.68
C ILE A 173 -6.16 9.77 -16.87
N VAL A 174 -5.28 9.38 -17.79
CA VAL A 174 -5.06 7.95 -18.10
C VAL A 174 -4.40 7.23 -16.94
N VAL A 175 -3.30 7.77 -16.40
CA VAL A 175 -2.58 7.13 -15.28
C VAL A 175 -3.46 7.09 -14.03
N ALA A 176 -4.17 8.17 -13.71
CA ALA A 176 -5.03 8.21 -12.54
C ALA A 176 -6.23 7.25 -12.69
N SER A 177 -6.86 7.20 -13.87
CA SER A 177 -7.97 6.27 -14.16
C SER A 177 -7.56 4.81 -13.92
N THR A 178 -6.35 4.44 -14.33
CA THR A 178 -5.77 3.12 -14.09
C THR A 178 -5.60 2.81 -12.60
N LEU A 179 -5.37 3.84 -11.78
CA LEU A 179 -5.12 3.72 -10.34
C LEU A 179 -6.40 3.77 -9.47
N ILE A 180 -7.57 4.09 -10.04
CA ILE A 180 -8.83 4.22 -9.27
C ILE A 180 -9.17 2.97 -8.48
N TYR A 181 -9.32 1.83 -9.14
CA TYR A 181 -9.61 0.56 -8.46
C TYR A 181 -8.46 0.08 -7.58
N PRO A 182 -7.19 0.20 -7.98
CA PRO A 182 -6.08 -0.08 -7.09
C PRO A 182 -6.14 0.68 -5.76
N PHE A 183 -6.35 2.00 -5.76
CA PHE A 183 -6.50 2.79 -4.54
C PHE A 183 -7.76 2.43 -3.74
N LYS A 184 -8.84 2.00 -4.40
CA LYS A 184 -10.08 1.57 -3.72
C LYS A 184 -10.00 0.16 -3.13
N PHE A 185 -9.12 -0.72 -3.64
CA PHE A 185 -9.17 -2.14 -3.31
C PHE A 185 -7.87 -2.76 -2.83
N VAL A 186 -6.68 -2.35 -3.30
CA VAL A 186 -5.43 -3.10 -3.01
C VAL A 186 -4.24 -2.26 -2.56
N LEU A 187 -4.20 -0.98 -2.92
CA LEU A 187 -3.16 -0.05 -2.49
C LEU A 187 -3.54 0.54 -1.14
N ASP A 188 -3.36 -0.26 -0.10
CA ASP A 188 -3.69 0.12 1.26
C ASP A 188 -2.77 1.20 1.84
N LYS A 189 -3.05 1.62 3.07
CA LYS A 189 -2.31 2.71 3.70
C LYS A 189 -0.80 2.41 3.81
N GLU A 190 -0.44 1.17 4.11
CA GLU A 190 0.97 0.76 4.23
C GLU A 190 1.64 0.69 2.86
N PHE A 191 0.94 0.16 1.84
CA PHE A 191 1.45 0.11 0.48
C PHE A 191 1.70 1.52 -0.09
N ARG A 192 0.85 2.49 0.24
CA ARG A 192 0.94 3.87 -0.24
C ARG A 192 1.96 4.74 0.48
N LYS A 193 2.43 4.33 1.67
CA LYS A 193 3.36 5.09 2.51
C LYS A 193 4.63 5.62 1.79
N PRO A 194 5.33 4.85 0.94
CA PRO A 194 6.49 5.37 0.21
C PRO A 194 6.13 6.23 -1.01
N TYR A 195 4.85 6.28 -1.41
CA TYR A 195 4.38 6.96 -2.62
C TYR A 195 3.55 8.20 -2.27
N SER A 196 4.16 9.12 -1.53
CA SER A 196 3.50 10.32 -1.01
C SER A 196 3.12 11.31 -2.11
N ALA A 197 4.00 11.53 -3.09
CA ALA A 197 3.77 12.42 -4.22
C ALA A 197 2.71 11.83 -5.16
N VAL A 198 2.73 10.52 -5.39
CA VAL A 198 1.67 9.82 -6.14
C VAL A 198 0.34 9.93 -5.40
N THR A 199 0.30 9.66 -4.09
CA THR A 199 -0.95 9.72 -3.31
C THR A 199 -1.52 11.13 -3.30
N ARG A 200 -0.67 12.17 -3.15
CA ARG A 200 -1.05 13.58 -3.26
C ARG A 200 -1.62 13.88 -4.64
N TRP A 201 -0.87 13.58 -5.71
CA TRP A 201 -1.28 13.82 -7.10
C TRP A 201 -2.60 13.12 -7.43
N PHE A 202 -2.74 11.84 -7.07
CA PHE A 202 -3.95 11.07 -7.28
C PHE A 202 -5.14 11.69 -6.55
N SER A 203 -4.97 12.08 -5.28
CA SER A 203 -6.01 12.75 -4.49
C SER A 203 -6.41 14.10 -5.10
N THR A 204 -5.46 14.87 -5.64
CA THR A 204 -5.77 16.12 -6.35
C THR A 204 -6.67 15.88 -7.56
N LEU A 205 -6.43 14.81 -8.31
CA LEU A 205 -7.18 14.50 -9.53
C LEU A 205 -8.57 13.95 -9.25
N VAL A 206 -8.71 12.94 -8.38
CA VAL A 206 -10.03 12.31 -8.13
C VAL A 206 -11.03 13.24 -7.43
N ASN A 207 -10.56 14.35 -6.86
CA ASN A 207 -11.41 15.39 -6.29
C ASN A 207 -11.80 16.50 -7.28
N GLN A 208 -11.38 16.43 -8.54
CA GLN A 208 -11.89 17.33 -9.57
C GLN A 208 -13.33 16.97 -9.95
N PRO A 209 -14.20 17.96 -10.25
CA PRO A 209 -15.59 17.72 -10.63
C PRO A 209 -15.75 16.74 -11.80
N GLU A 210 -14.87 16.84 -12.80
CA GLU A 210 -14.87 16.00 -14.01
C GLU A 210 -14.54 14.54 -13.69
N PHE A 211 -13.67 14.29 -12.70
CA PHE A 211 -13.43 12.94 -12.20
C PHE A 211 -14.65 12.43 -11.43
N GLN A 212 -15.18 13.22 -10.50
CA GLN A 212 -16.32 12.83 -9.68
C GLN A 212 -17.59 12.57 -10.49
N ALA A 213 -17.80 13.29 -11.60
CA ALA A 213 -18.91 13.07 -12.52
C ALA A 213 -18.92 11.64 -13.10
N VAL A 214 -17.74 11.06 -13.33
CA VAL A 214 -17.61 9.73 -13.95
C VAL A 214 -17.48 8.62 -12.93
N VAL A 215 -16.62 8.81 -11.91
CA VAL A 215 -16.22 7.72 -11.00
C VAL A 215 -16.79 7.86 -9.59
N GLY A 216 -17.48 8.98 -9.31
CA GLY A 216 -18.02 9.30 -8.00
C GLY A 216 -16.93 9.46 -6.94
N ASP A 217 -17.26 9.12 -5.70
CA ASP A 217 -16.30 9.12 -4.60
C ASP A 217 -15.29 7.96 -4.71
N VAL A 218 -14.04 8.29 -4.41
CA VAL A 218 -12.89 7.38 -4.49
C VAL A 218 -12.24 7.30 -3.11
N PRO A 219 -12.86 6.57 -2.16
CA PRO A 219 -12.27 6.37 -0.86
C PRO A 219 -11.00 5.51 -1.00
N LEU A 220 -9.91 5.97 -0.39
CA LEU A 220 -8.64 5.25 -0.44
C LEU A 220 -8.65 4.17 0.65
N ILE A 221 -8.38 2.93 0.27
CA ILE A 221 -8.50 1.79 1.18
C ILE A 221 -7.41 1.84 2.26
N ASP A 222 -7.79 1.49 3.50
CA ASP A 222 -6.85 1.38 4.62
C ASP A 222 -6.23 -0.02 4.73
N VAL A 223 -6.95 -1.06 4.28
CA VAL A 223 -6.53 -2.47 4.35
C VAL A 223 -6.87 -3.17 3.03
N ALA A 224 -5.89 -3.76 2.37
CA ALA A 224 -6.06 -4.36 1.04
C ALA A 224 -7.07 -5.52 1.01
N MET A 225 -7.88 -5.57 -0.05
CA MET A 225 -8.69 -6.73 -0.42
C MET A 225 -7.81 -7.81 -1.05
N THR A 226 -8.27 -9.06 -0.95
CA THR A 226 -7.55 -10.23 -1.45
C THR A 226 -8.50 -11.19 -2.18
N ALA A 227 -8.10 -11.70 -3.33
CA ALA A 227 -8.87 -12.69 -4.09
C ALA A 227 -8.68 -14.11 -3.53
N GLU A 228 -9.54 -15.06 -3.91
CA GLU A 228 -9.31 -16.47 -3.58
C GLU A 228 -8.06 -16.99 -4.31
N GLY A 229 -7.28 -17.89 -3.73
CA GLY A 229 -6.02 -18.34 -4.35
C GLY A 229 -4.89 -17.29 -4.35
N ASP A 230 -5.16 -16.06 -3.90
CA ASP A 230 -4.11 -15.23 -3.33
C ASP A 230 -3.72 -15.88 -2.00
N ASP A 231 -2.51 -16.43 -1.88
CA ASP A 231 -2.07 -17.05 -0.63
C ASP A 231 -1.91 -16.01 0.50
N SER A 232 -2.05 -14.71 0.22
CA SER A 232 -2.28 -13.70 1.26
C SER A 232 -3.72 -13.70 1.84
N ALA A 233 -4.70 -14.31 1.17
CA ALA A 233 -6.12 -14.38 1.55
C ALA A 233 -6.52 -15.53 2.48
N LYS A 234 -5.65 -16.52 2.75
CA LYS A 234 -5.94 -17.57 3.76
C LYS A 234 -6.05 -17.03 5.19
N LYS A 235 -5.73 -15.74 5.41
CA LYS A 235 -5.88 -15.06 6.71
C LYS A 235 -7.14 -14.18 6.84
N THR A 236 -7.96 -13.99 5.80
CA THR A 236 -8.94 -12.89 5.77
C THR A 236 -10.28 -13.23 5.09
N LYS A 237 -11.09 -14.14 5.66
CA LYS A 237 -12.56 -14.10 5.45
C LYS A 237 -13.33 -14.47 6.73
N LYS A 238 -13.91 -13.45 7.40
CA LYS A 238 -15.32 -13.40 7.85
C LYS A 238 -15.65 -12.01 8.43
N ALA A 239 -16.38 -11.19 7.66
CA ALA A 239 -17.18 -10.04 8.11
C ALA A 239 -18.55 -10.55 8.65
N ALA A 240 -18.92 -10.28 9.91
CA ALA A 240 -19.71 -9.15 10.47
C ALA A 240 -21.23 -9.21 10.16
N PRO A 241 -22.11 -9.09 11.19
CA PRO A 241 -22.87 -7.83 11.29
C PRO A 241 -23.13 -7.30 12.73
N LYS A 242 -23.55 -6.03 12.78
CA LYS A 242 -23.81 -5.16 13.95
C LYS A 242 -24.95 -5.61 14.89
N LYS A 243 -24.84 -5.09 16.13
CA LYS A 243 -25.68 -5.14 17.36
C LYS A 243 -27.20 -5.22 17.20
N GLU A 244 -27.84 -6.09 18.00
CA GLU A 244 -28.77 -5.72 19.11
C GLU A 244 -29.02 -6.90 20.08
N LYS A 245 -29.39 -6.60 21.34
CA LYS A 245 -29.55 -7.54 22.47
C LYS A 245 -30.84 -8.36 22.39
N ALA A 246 -30.78 -9.68 22.62
CA ALA A 246 -31.66 -10.48 23.51
C ALA A 246 -31.23 -11.97 23.53
N ALA A 247 -31.33 -12.62 24.69
CA ALA A 247 -30.84 -13.99 25.02
C ALA A 247 -31.83 -15.13 24.62
N PRO A 248 -31.64 -16.40 25.05
CA PRO A 248 -30.67 -17.43 24.64
C PRO A 248 -31.36 -18.71 24.06
N LYS A 249 -30.62 -19.62 23.38
CA LYS A 249 -30.98 -21.05 23.24
C LYS A 249 -29.81 -21.93 22.74
N GLU A 250 -29.75 -23.15 23.28
CA GLU A 250 -28.65 -24.16 23.29
C GLU A 250 -28.20 -24.78 21.94
N GLU A 251 -26.91 -25.17 21.96
CA GLU A 251 -26.11 -26.25 21.28
C GLU A 251 -26.41 -26.68 19.82
N ALA A 252 -25.42 -26.86 18.91
CA ALA A 252 -24.26 -27.77 18.96
C ALA A 252 -23.07 -27.29 18.04
N PRO A 253 -21.88 -27.96 18.02
CA PRO A 253 -20.55 -27.30 17.98
C PRO A 253 -19.94 -27.01 16.59
N LYS A 254 -19.08 -25.97 16.51
CA LYS A 254 -18.21 -25.63 15.37
C LYS A 254 -16.72 -25.96 15.67
N PRO A 255 -15.92 -26.39 14.68
CA PRO A 255 -14.52 -26.77 14.89
C PRO A 255 -13.61 -25.56 15.19
N LYS A 256 -12.66 -25.74 16.13
CA LYS A 256 -11.77 -24.74 16.75
C LYS A 256 -10.72 -24.18 15.76
N LYS A 257 -10.51 -22.86 15.80
CA LYS A 257 -9.38 -22.13 15.19
C LYS A 257 -8.19 -22.18 16.16
N VAL A 258 -7.01 -22.58 15.70
CA VAL A 258 -5.80 -22.67 16.53
C VAL A 258 -5.32 -21.25 16.90
N GLU A 259 -5.08 -21.04 18.20
CA GLU A 259 -4.74 -19.77 18.86
C GLU A 259 -3.20 -19.59 18.92
N HIS A 260 -2.70 -18.35 18.91
CA HIS A 260 -1.25 -18.06 18.97
C HIS A 260 -0.63 -18.60 20.28
N PRO A 261 0.53 -19.28 20.26
CA PRO A 261 1.12 -19.89 21.46
C PRO A 261 1.27 -18.93 22.65
N LEU A 262 1.67 -17.68 22.42
CA LEU A 262 1.77 -16.67 23.48
C LEU A 262 0.41 -16.11 23.97
N ALA A 263 -0.64 -16.20 23.17
CA ALA A 263 -2.00 -15.86 23.63
C ALA A 263 -2.55 -16.98 24.54
N VAL A 264 -2.25 -18.23 24.20
CA VAL A 264 -2.51 -19.38 25.09
C VAL A 264 -1.72 -19.24 26.38
N LEU A 265 -0.43 -18.89 26.31
CA LEU A 265 0.42 -18.68 27.48
C LEU A 265 -0.08 -17.54 28.39
N ASN A 266 -0.56 -16.43 27.82
CA ASN A 266 -1.15 -15.34 28.60
C ASN A 266 -2.45 -15.74 29.32
N ARG A 267 -3.22 -16.68 28.76
CA ARG A 267 -4.44 -17.19 29.40
C ARG A 267 -4.13 -18.25 30.47
N GLU A 268 -3.19 -19.14 30.19
CA GLU A 268 -2.87 -20.27 31.07
C GLU A 268 -1.95 -19.88 32.22
N LYS A 269 -1.05 -18.93 32.00
CA LYS A 269 -0.10 -18.41 32.98
C LYS A 269 -0.05 -16.89 32.85
N PRO A 270 -1.02 -16.13 33.36
CA PRO A 270 -0.97 -14.67 33.30
C PRO A 270 0.26 -14.15 34.06
N SER A 271 0.90 -13.13 33.51
CA SER A 271 1.99 -12.42 34.18
C SER A 271 1.43 -11.26 35.01
N SER A 272 2.09 -10.92 36.12
CA SER A 272 1.76 -9.72 36.90
C SER A 272 2.23 -8.42 36.24
N LEU A 273 3.21 -8.49 35.33
CA LEU A 273 3.65 -7.32 34.54
C LEU A 273 2.62 -6.98 33.46
N ASN A 274 2.05 -5.77 33.54
CA ASN A 274 1.29 -5.19 32.44
C ASN A 274 2.23 -4.52 31.44
N LEU A 275 2.48 -5.20 30.32
CA LEU A 275 3.39 -4.72 29.27
C LEU A 275 2.94 -3.41 28.61
N ASP A 276 1.63 -3.18 28.46
CA ASP A 276 1.13 -1.93 27.89
C ASP A 276 1.36 -0.75 28.86
N ALA A 277 1.20 -0.98 30.17
CA ALA A 277 1.55 0.00 31.19
C ALA A 277 3.05 0.32 31.17
N TRP A 278 3.92 -0.69 31.01
CA TRP A 278 5.36 -0.48 30.83
C TRP A 278 5.67 0.44 29.65
N LYS A 279 5.08 0.17 28.49
CA LYS A 279 5.33 0.95 27.27
C LYS A 279 4.86 2.39 27.38
N VAL A 280 3.72 2.61 28.06
CA VAL A 280 3.22 3.95 28.38
C VAL A 280 4.20 4.66 29.32
N GLN A 281 4.66 3.98 30.38
CA GLN A 281 5.61 4.53 31.34
C GLN A 281 6.93 4.93 30.67
N TYR A 282 7.51 4.03 29.88
CA TYR A 282 8.74 4.28 29.13
C TYR A 282 8.61 5.47 28.16
N SER A 283 7.44 5.66 27.55
CA SER A 283 7.21 6.73 26.56
C SER A 283 6.95 8.10 27.17
N ASN A 284 6.33 8.14 28.35
CA ASN A 284 5.81 9.38 28.94
C ASN A 284 6.69 9.96 30.03
N THR A 285 7.66 9.19 30.53
CA THR A 285 8.57 9.65 31.58
C THR A 285 9.66 10.52 30.98
N LYS A 286 9.86 11.73 31.52
CA LYS A 286 10.91 12.65 31.06
C LYS A 286 12.32 12.18 31.40
N ASN A 287 12.45 11.42 32.49
CA ASN A 287 13.70 10.84 32.96
C ASN A 287 13.60 9.32 32.88
N LEU A 288 14.33 8.71 31.95
CA LEU A 288 14.26 7.26 31.74
C LEU A 288 14.77 6.45 32.96
N ALA A 289 15.56 7.03 33.86
CA ALA A 289 15.93 6.37 35.11
C ALA A 289 14.73 6.11 36.04
N ASP A 290 13.74 7.00 36.04
CA ASP A 290 12.50 6.82 36.81
C ASP A 290 11.61 5.74 36.16
N ALA A 291 11.62 5.66 34.82
CA ALA A 291 10.96 4.57 34.10
C ALA A 291 11.61 3.21 34.43
N MET A 292 12.94 3.15 34.50
CA MET A 292 13.66 1.93 34.87
C MET A 292 13.38 1.51 36.32
N THR A 293 13.24 2.46 37.24
CA THR A 293 12.83 2.15 38.62
C THR A 293 11.46 1.47 38.65
N TRP A 294 10.48 2.05 37.95
CA TRP A 294 9.15 1.43 37.80
C TRP A 294 9.24 0.03 37.16
N PHE A 295 10.06 -0.13 36.12
CA PHE A 295 10.23 -1.42 35.44
C PHE A 295 10.68 -2.52 36.39
N TRP A 296 11.72 -2.26 37.19
CA TRP A 296 12.26 -3.27 38.11
C TRP A 296 11.30 -3.60 39.26
N GLU A 297 10.48 -2.66 39.70
CA GLU A 297 9.44 -2.90 40.72
C GLU A 297 8.29 -3.78 40.21
N HIS A 298 8.01 -3.73 38.90
CA HIS A 298 6.87 -4.41 38.27
C HIS A 298 7.27 -5.61 37.40
N LEU A 299 8.57 -5.88 37.23
CA LEU A 299 9.06 -6.97 36.41
C LEU A 299 8.70 -8.32 37.03
N ASP A 300 7.96 -9.10 36.27
CA ASP A 300 7.67 -10.49 36.58
C ASP A 300 8.64 -11.41 35.81
N THR A 301 9.62 -11.96 36.52
CA THR A 301 10.67 -12.80 35.92
C THR A 301 10.20 -14.22 35.59
N GLU A 302 9.04 -14.65 36.08
CA GLU A 302 8.41 -15.91 35.66
C GLU A 302 7.60 -15.71 34.37
N GLY A 303 7.03 -14.51 34.19
CA GLY A 303 6.25 -14.10 33.02
C GLY A 303 7.08 -13.56 31.86
N TYR A 304 8.22 -12.92 32.12
CA TYR A 304 9.02 -12.27 31.09
C TYR A 304 10.51 -12.55 31.25
N SER A 305 11.20 -12.60 30.12
CA SER A 305 12.66 -12.77 30.07
C SER A 305 13.30 -11.65 29.26
N LEU A 306 14.51 -11.26 29.67
CA LEU A 306 15.33 -10.26 28.98
C LEU A 306 16.37 -10.95 28.11
N TRP A 307 16.61 -10.37 26.94
CA TRP A 307 17.50 -10.90 25.91
C TRP A 307 18.31 -9.78 25.27
N PHE A 308 19.59 -10.03 25.04
CA PHE A 308 20.42 -9.21 24.17
C PHE A 308 20.53 -9.87 22.80
N CYS A 309 20.52 -9.07 21.74
CA CYS A 309 20.72 -9.54 20.38
C CYS A 309 21.87 -8.80 19.71
N ASP A 310 22.74 -9.56 19.04
CA ASP A 310 23.84 -9.01 18.23
C ASP A 310 23.69 -9.52 16.79
N TYR A 311 23.74 -8.61 15.81
CA TYR A 311 23.64 -9.01 14.41
C TYR A 311 24.89 -9.76 13.95
N ASN A 312 24.70 -10.92 13.32
CA ASN A 312 25.78 -11.86 13.02
C ASN A 312 26.73 -11.37 11.90
N TYR A 313 26.28 -10.43 11.06
CA TYR A 313 26.99 -9.98 9.86
C TYR A 313 27.40 -8.50 9.93
N ASN A 314 27.80 -8.02 11.11
CA ASN A 314 28.21 -6.63 11.29
C ASN A 314 29.39 -6.21 10.39
N ASN A 315 30.24 -7.15 9.99
CA ASN A 315 31.33 -6.93 9.03
C ASN A 315 30.85 -6.54 7.62
N GLU A 316 29.57 -6.77 7.30
CA GLU A 316 28.97 -6.42 6.00
C GLU A 316 28.33 -5.02 6.02
N ASN A 317 28.20 -4.39 7.19
CA ASN A 317 27.64 -3.05 7.33
C ASN A 317 28.66 -2.00 6.88
N THR A 318 28.45 -1.44 5.68
CA THR A 318 29.37 -0.46 5.08
C THR A 318 28.79 0.96 4.98
N LYS A 319 27.48 1.12 5.17
CA LYS A 319 26.75 2.38 4.98
C LYS A 319 25.76 2.60 6.12
N MET A 320 25.99 3.63 6.93
CA MET A 320 25.21 3.94 8.13
C MET A 320 23.71 4.02 7.85
N PHE A 321 23.30 4.79 6.84
CA PHE A 321 21.90 4.94 6.47
C PHE A 321 21.23 3.61 6.07
N MET A 322 21.95 2.72 5.38
CA MET A 322 21.40 1.41 4.99
C MET A 322 21.24 0.49 6.20
N THR A 323 22.21 0.49 7.12
CA THR A 323 22.16 -0.26 8.37
C THR A 323 21.01 0.21 9.26
N CYS A 324 20.79 1.53 9.38
CA CYS A 324 19.65 2.12 10.09
C CYS A 324 18.30 1.68 9.49
N ASN A 325 18.20 1.63 8.15
CA ASN A 325 17.00 1.15 7.47
C ASN A 325 16.77 -0.36 7.66
N ALA A 326 17.84 -1.17 7.72
CA ALA A 326 17.76 -2.60 7.97
C ALA A 326 17.14 -2.89 9.36
N VAL A 327 17.56 -2.14 10.39
CA VAL A 327 16.97 -2.20 11.73
C VAL A 327 15.50 -1.78 11.71
N GLY A 328 15.16 -0.69 11.01
CA GLY A 328 13.76 -0.27 10.84
C GLY A 328 12.90 -1.36 10.19
N GLY A 329 13.44 -2.04 9.17
CA GLY A 329 12.80 -3.17 8.53
C GLY A 329 12.63 -4.37 9.47
N PHE A 330 13.64 -4.70 10.26
CA PHE A 330 13.58 -5.77 11.26
C PHE A 330 12.44 -5.51 12.25
N LEU A 331 12.35 -4.31 12.82
CA LEU A 331 11.28 -3.95 13.75
C LEU A 331 9.89 -4.00 13.12
N GLN A 332 9.75 -3.58 11.86
CA GLN A 332 8.47 -3.66 11.13
C GLN A 332 8.02 -5.11 10.90
N ARG A 333 8.96 -6.03 10.64
CA ARG A 333 8.67 -7.46 10.47
C ARG A 333 8.38 -8.17 11.79
N SER A 334 8.78 -7.61 12.93
CA SER A 334 8.50 -8.15 14.27
C SER A 334 7.12 -7.80 14.83
N GLU A 335 6.21 -7.22 14.03
CA GLU A 335 4.89 -6.71 14.48
C GLU A 335 4.03 -7.74 15.23
N ALA A 336 4.11 -9.02 14.88
CA ALA A 336 3.38 -10.09 15.58
C ALA A 336 3.77 -10.20 17.07
N MET A 337 4.97 -9.75 17.43
CA MET A 337 5.46 -9.69 18.79
C MET A 337 5.05 -8.42 19.54
N ARG A 338 4.39 -7.45 18.88
CA ARG A 338 4.07 -6.15 19.52
C ARG A 338 3.30 -6.31 20.82
N LYS A 339 2.37 -7.26 20.93
CA LYS A 339 1.61 -7.49 22.18
C LYS A 339 2.37 -8.25 23.27
N TYR A 340 3.53 -8.83 22.93
CA TYR A 340 4.24 -9.78 23.77
C TYR A 340 5.69 -9.38 24.03
N ALA A 341 6.17 -8.31 23.41
CA ALA A 341 7.54 -7.87 23.50
C ALA A 341 7.65 -6.35 23.64
N PHE A 342 8.77 -5.94 24.21
CA PHE A 342 9.30 -4.59 24.17
C PHE A 342 10.79 -4.70 23.83
N GLY A 343 11.37 -3.77 23.11
CA GLY A 343 12.81 -3.79 22.89
C GLY A 343 13.35 -2.49 22.31
N VAL A 344 14.66 -2.34 22.36
CA VAL A 344 15.39 -1.25 21.72
C VAL A 344 16.49 -1.85 20.88
N MET A 345 16.60 -1.37 19.65
CA MET A 345 17.63 -1.74 18.69
C MET A 345 18.50 -0.53 18.39
N ASP A 346 19.80 -0.70 18.50
CA ASP A 346 20.80 0.35 18.35
C ASP A 346 21.73 0.03 17.18
N VAL A 347 22.02 1.06 16.39
CA VAL A 347 23.09 1.06 15.39
C VAL A 347 24.23 1.89 15.96
N CYS A 348 25.37 1.25 16.23
CA CYS A 348 26.52 1.91 16.85
C CYS A 348 27.74 1.94 15.90
N GLY A 349 28.55 2.98 16.03
CA GLY A 349 29.73 3.23 15.20
C GLY A 349 29.67 4.56 14.46
N ALA A 350 30.77 4.92 13.81
CA ALA A 350 30.88 6.14 13.02
C ALA A 350 31.10 5.81 11.53
N GLU A 351 30.87 6.79 10.67
CA GLU A 351 31.12 6.61 9.24
C GLU A 351 32.61 6.40 8.97
N GLY A 352 32.95 5.28 8.32
CA GLY A 352 34.34 4.85 8.12
C GLY A 352 34.92 3.97 9.23
N SER A 353 34.16 3.65 10.28
CA SER A 353 34.49 2.60 11.26
C SER A 353 33.62 1.36 11.08
N GLU A 354 33.82 0.35 11.93
CA GLU A 354 32.89 -0.77 12.07
C GLU A 354 31.51 -0.25 12.53
N ILE A 355 30.45 -0.66 11.83
CA ILE A 355 29.05 -0.32 12.15
C ILE A 355 28.39 -1.59 12.66
N ILE A 356 27.89 -1.56 13.89
CA ILE A 356 27.27 -2.72 14.54
C ILE A 356 25.77 -2.50 14.76
N ILE A 357 24.99 -3.57 14.66
CA ILE A 357 23.61 -3.62 15.11
C ILE A 357 23.57 -4.49 16.38
N THR A 358 23.01 -3.95 17.45
CA THR A 358 22.75 -4.66 18.70
C THR A 358 21.40 -4.25 19.27
N GLY A 359 20.88 -4.94 20.29
CA GLY A 359 19.64 -4.55 20.94
C GLY A 359 19.35 -5.30 22.23
N CYS A 360 18.40 -4.78 23.00
CA CYS A 360 17.91 -5.37 24.24
C CYS A 360 16.38 -5.51 24.21
N TRP A 361 15.90 -6.71 24.48
CA TRP A 361 14.50 -7.10 24.34
C TRP A 361 13.96 -7.75 25.59
N LEU A 362 12.71 -7.43 25.91
CA LEU A 362 11.87 -8.08 26.90
C LEU A 362 10.83 -8.92 26.16
N PHE A 363 10.81 -10.23 26.38
CA PHE A 363 9.88 -11.16 25.76
C PHE A 363 8.96 -11.80 26.78
N ARG A 364 7.68 -11.99 26.39
CA ARG A 364 6.76 -12.83 27.14
C ARG A 364 7.22 -14.29 27.06
N GLY A 365 7.38 -14.90 28.22
CA GLY A 365 7.88 -16.27 28.35
C GLY A 365 9.39 -16.32 28.39
N ASP A 366 9.96 -17.50 28.16
CA ASP A 366 11.39 -17.75 28.34
C ASP A 366 12.12 -18.17 27.05
N SER A 367 11.67 -17.67 25.91
CA SER A 367 12.24 -18.06 24.62
C SER A 367 12.22 -16.91 23.62
N ALA A 368 13.38 -16.66 23.01
CA ALA A 368 13.51 -15.80 21.84
C ALA A 368 12.97 -16.47 20.56
N GLN A 369 12.66 -17.78 20.57
CA GLN A 369 12.18 -18.50 19.39
C GLN A 369 10.89 -17.90 18.82
N HIS A 370 10.04 -17.33 19.66
CA HIS A 370 8.82 -16.68 19.20
C HIS A 370 9.11 -15.41 18.39
N MET A 371 10.23 -14.73 18.64
CA MET A 371 10.70 -13.63 17.79
C MET A 371 11.16 -14.16 16.42
N VAL A 372 11.87 -15.29 16.39
CA VAL A 372 12.28 -15.97 15.15
C VAL A 372 11.08 -16.46 14.33
N GLU A 373 10.10 -17.08 14.98
CA GLU A 373 8.86 -17.52 14.34
C GLU A 373 8.03 -16.35 13.79
N ALA A 374 8.04 -15.22 14.49
CA ALA A 374 7.34 -14.00 14.08
C ALA A 374 8.08 -13.25 12.96
N ASN A 375 9.41 -13.25 12.99
CA ASN A 375 10.29 -12.56 12.07
C ASN A 375 11.53 -13.43 11.78
N PRO A 376 11.58 -14.12 10.63
CA PRO A 376 12.70 -14.98 10.26
C PRO A 376 14.06 -14.28 10.24
N ASP A 377 14.09 -12.95 10.06
CA ASP A 377 15.35 -12.21 10.10
C ASP A 377 16.00 -12.22 11.50
N ALA A 378 15.25 -12.56 12.54
CA ALA A 378 15.80 -12.72 13.88
C ALA A 378 16.79 -13.91 13.95
N GLU A 379 16.79 -14.83 12.98
CA GLU A 379 17.80 -15.89 12.86
C GLU A 379 19.20 -15.32 12.54
N TYR A 380 19.27 -14.13 11.96
CA TYR A 380 20.53 -13.44 11.68
C TYR A 380 21.10 -12.70 12.91
N TYR A 381 20.47 -12.87 14.07
CA TYR A 381 20.93 -12.33 15.34
C TYR A 381 21.26 -13.46 16.30
N THR A 382 22.34 -13.28 17.05
CA THR A 382 22.63 -14.12 18.20
C THR A 382 21.87 -13.60 19.41
N TRP A 383 20.94 -14.40 19.93
CA TRP A 383 20.14 -14.06 21.12
C TRP A 383 20.74 -14.66 22.38
N LYS A 384 21.08 -13.82 23.36
CA LYS A 384 21.60 -14.24 24.67
C LYS A 384 20.62 -13.83 25.76
N LYS A 385 20.10 -14.81 26.49
CA LYS A 385 19.25 -14.55 27.65
C LYS A 385 20.07 -13.85 28.74
N ALA A 386 19.49 -12.82 29.32
CA ALA A 386 20.11 -12.03 30.37
C ALA A 386 19.95 -12.73 31.74
N GLU A 387 21.04 -12.83 32.50
CA GLU A 387 21.00 -13.28 33.90
C GLU A 387 20.86 -12.07 34.82
N LEU A 388 19.83 -12.03 35.66
CA LEU A 388 19.52 -10.84 36.46
C LEU A 388 20.49 -10.68 37.62
N ASN A 389 21.47 -9.81 37.42
CA ASN A 389 22.39 -9.29 38.43
C ASN A 389 22.56 -7.76 38.22
N ASP A 390 23.26 -7.09 39.14
CA ASP A 390 23.38 -5.62 39.10
C ASP A 390 24.09 -5.12 37.83
N GLU A 391 25.07 -5.87 37.33
CA GLU A 391 25.77 -5.58 36.08
C GLU A 391 24.82 -5.62 34.87
N THR A 392 23.99 -6.66 34.79
CA THR A 392 23.02 -6.83 33.70
C THR A 392 21.91 -5.80 33.77
N LYS A 393 21.46 -5.41 34.97
CA LYS A 393 20.48 -4.31 35.13
C LYS A 393 21.05 -2.98 34.63
N ALA A 394 22.30 -2.69 34.95
CA ALA A 394 22.99 -1.51 34.42
C ALA A 394 23.13 -1.58 32.90
N ARG A 395 23.42 -2.76 32.34
CA ARG A 395 23.49 -2.98 30.90
C ARG A 395 22.15 -2.77 30.19
N VAL A 396 21.04 -3.27 30.75
CA VAL A 396 19.69 -3.02 30.20
C VAL A 396 19.37 -1.52 30.20
N ALA A 397 19.70 -0.81 31.27
CA ALA A 397 19.53 0.65 31.32
C ALA A 397 20.38 1.36 30.25
N ALA A 398 21.61 0.90 29.98
CA ALA A 398 22.43 1.47 28.91
C ALA A 398 21.76 1.33 27.54
N TYR A 399 21.23 0.15 27.21
CA TYR A 399 20.52 -0.10 25.92
C TYR A 399 19.20 0.65 25.81
N TRP A 400 18.47 0.81 26.92
CA TRP A 400 17.12 1.41 26.87
C TRP A 400 17.11 2.91 27.19
N CYS A 401 18.21 3.50 27.64
CA CYS A 401 18.18 4.88 28.13
C CYS A 401 19.29 5.78 27.59
N ASN A 402 20.34 5.22 27.01
CA ASN A 402 21.43 6.03 26.48
C ASN A 402 21.15 6.42 25.02
N GLU A 403 21.43 7.67 24.68
CA GLU A 403 21.28 8.22 23.32
C GLU A 403 22.63 8.54 22.66
N ASP A 404 23.71 8.63 23.45
CA ASP A 404 25.02 9.10 22.98
C ASP A 404 25.97 7.94 22.64
N GLU A 405 26.11 6.97 23.54
CA GLU A 405 27.11 5.91 23.44
C GLU A 405 26.63 4.58 24.02
N LEU A 406 26.96 3.48 23.35
CA LEU A 406 26.72 2.13 23.84
C LEU A 406 28.01 1.32 23.76
N GLU A 407 28.45 0.80 24.91
CA GLU A 407 29.64 -0.07 25.03
C GLU A 407 30.92 0.50 24.38
N GLY A 408 31.20 1.79 24.54
CA GLY A 408 32.40 2.41 23.95
C GLY A 408 32.23 2.90 22.51
N LYS A 409 31.04 2.73 21.92
CA LYS A 409 30.75 3.11 20.53
C LYS A 409 29.63 4.14 20.46
N PRO A 410 29.77 5.21 19.65
CA PRO A 410 28.71 6.21 19.51
C PRO A 410 27.44 5.58 18.90
N ILE A 411 26.27 5.97 19.40
CA ILE A 411 24.98 5.54 18.86
C ILE A 411 24.64 6.44 17.68
N ALA A 412 24.44 5.85 16.51
CA ALA A 412 24.07 6.57 15.30
C ALA A 412 22.55 6.62 15.08
N ASP A 413 21.83 5.59 15.51
CA ASP A 413 20.37 5.49 15.46
C ASP A 413 19.91 4.50 16.53
N SER A 414 18.83 4.84 17.23
CA SER A 414 18.20 3.98 18.22
C SER A 414 16.70 3.89 17.94
N LYS A 415 16.17 2.67 17.91
CA LYS A 415 14.77 2.41 17.55
C LYS A 415 14.09 1.56 18.61
N VAL A 416 13.03 2.13 19.18
CA VAL A 416 12.21 1.48 20.20
C VAL A 416 11.06 0.70 19.56
N PHE A 417 10.94 -0.58 19.93
CA PHE A 417 9.82 -1.46 19.64
C PHE A 417 8.90 -1.57 20.86
N LYS A 418 7.69 -1.03 20.74
CA LYS A 418 6.68 -1.00 21.79
C LYS A 418 5.28 -1.14 21.21
#